data_AF-A0A0D3KNM2-F1
#
_entry.id   AF-A0A0D3KNM2-F1
#
_cell.length_a   1.000
_cell.length_b   1.000
_cell.length_c   1.000
_cell.angle_alpha   90.00
_cell.angle_beta   90.00
_cell.angle_gamma   90.00
#
_symmetry.space_group_name_H-M   'P 1'
#
loop_
_entity.id
_entity.type
_entity.pdbx_description
1 polymer ?
#
loop_
_entity_poly.entity_id
_entity_poly.type
_entity_poly.pdbx_seq_one_letter_code
_entity_poly.pdbx_strand_id
1 'polypeptide(L)'
;IAHELWGRAANAAAGWASSRAYAASAATNSMVGYVVGLGDRHLDNVLLDLSSGELLHIDYNVCFEKGLRLKVAETVPFRMTPAMVSALGPWGVDG
;
A
#
# COMPACT_ATOMS: atom_id res chain seq x y z
N ILE A 1 -6.84 8.53 -1.35
CA ILE A 1 -6.91 7.13 -1.85
C ILE A 1 -8.36 6.70 -2.03
N ALA A 2 -9.14 6.50 -0.96
CA ALA A 2 -10.55 6.07 -1.07
C ALA A 2 -11.36 6.95 -2.04
N HIS A 3 -11.31 8.27 -1.87
CA HIS A 3 -12.00 9.22 -2.74
C HIS A 3 -11.64 9.07 -4.22
N GLU A 4 -10.38 8.82 -4.53
CA GLU A 4 -9.91 8.66 -5.93
C GLU A 4 -10.39 7.34 -6.54
N LEU A 5 -10.34 6.24 -5.77
CA LEU A 5 -10.83 4.94 -6.22
C LEU A 5 -12.33 4.98 -6.52
N TRP A 6 -13.12 5.57 -5.62
CA TRP A 6 -14.56 5.71 -5.82
C TRP A 6 -14.91 6.76 -6.88
N GLY A 7 -14.16 7.85 -6.97
CA GLY A 7 -14.38 8.91 -7.96
C GLY A 7 -14.07 8.49 -9.39
N ARG A 8 -13.19 7.49 -9.58
CA ARG A 8 -12.85 6.91 -10.89
C ARG A 8 -13.77 5.76 -11.31
N ALA A 9 -14.50 5.16 -10.37
CA ALA A 9 -15.32 4.00 -10.63
C ALA A 9 -16.52 4.33 -11.51
N ALA A 10 -16.76 3.52 -12.55
CA ALA A 10 -17.90 3.70 -13.44
C ALA A 10 -19.26 3.43 -12.74
N ASN A 11 -19.25 2.59 -11.72
CA ASN A 11 -20.42 2.23 -10.92
C ASN A 11 -19.97 1.66 -9.55
N ALA A 12 -20.94 1.42 -8.67
CA ALA A 12 -20.67 0.93 -7.32
C ALA A 12 -19.95 -0.44 -7.30
N ALA A 13 -20.27 -1.34 -8.24
CA ALA A 13 -19.62 -2.65 -8.31
C ALA A 13 -18.13 -2.53 -8.68
N ALA A 14 -17.79 -1.63 -9.61
CA ALA A 14 -16.41 -1.32 -9.96
C ALA A 14 -15.66 -0.69 -8.77
N GLY A 15 -16.28 0.27 -8.07
CA GLY A 15 -15.67 0.90 -6.90
C GLY A 15 -15.38 -0.12 -5.79
N TRP A 16 -16.34 -1.01 -5.52
CA TRP A 16 -16.15 -2.10 -4.57
C TRP A 16 -15.02 -3.08 -4.99
N ALA A 17 -14.97 -3.45 -6.26
CA ALA A 17 -13.91 -4.29 -6.79
C ALA A 17 -12.52 -3.66 -6.62
N SER A 18 -12.38 -2.38 -6.96
CA SER A 18 -11.12 -1.64 -6.79
C SER A 18 -10.72 -1.47 -5.32
N SER A 19 -11.67 -1.22 -4.40
CA SER A 19 -11.38 -1.19 -2.96
C SER A 19 -10.88 -2.54 -2.44
N ARG A 20 -11.43 -3.66 -2.94
CA ARG A 20 -10.94 -5.00 -2.58
C ARG A 20 -9.55 -5.29 -3.16
N ALA A 21 -9.31 -4.90 -4.41
CA ALA A 21 -8.00 -5.04 -5.05
C ALA A 21 -6.92 -4.23 -4.29
N TYR A 22 -7.27 -3.01 -3.87
CA TYR A 22 -6.43 -2.17 -3.01
C TYR A 22 -6.09 -2.88 -1.70
N ALA A 23 -7.09 -3.38 -0.97
CA ALA A 23 -6.86 -4.06 0.30
C ALA A 23 -5.99 -5.31 0.16
N ALA A 24 -6.27 -6.15 -0.86
CA ALA A 24 -5.51 -7.37 -1.10
C ALA A 24 -4.04 -7.10 -1.49
N SER A 25 -3.81 -6.13 -2.39
CA SER A 25 -2.46 -5.74 -2.80
C SER A 25 -1.69 -5.05 -1.66
N ALA A 26 -2.36 -4.21 -0.86
CA ALA A 26 -1.76 -3.61 0.34
C ALA A 26 -1.26 -4.67 1.33
N ALA A 27 -2.11 -5.65 1.65
CA ALA A 27 -1.76 -6.73 2.58
C ALA A 27 -0.61 -7.59 2.03
N THR A 28 -0.71 -7.99 0.76
CA THR A 28 0.30 -8.84 0.10
C THR A 28 1.66 -8.14 0.06
N ASN A 29 1.71 -6.90 -0.44
CA ASN A 29 2.96 -6.15 -0.53
C ASN A 29 3.56 -5.81 0.85
N SER A 30 2.71 -5.60 1.87
CA SER A 30 3.17 -5.37 3.24
C SER A 30 3.84 -6.61 3.83
N MET A 31 3.21 -7.78 3.69
CA MET A 31 3.76 -9.04 4.23
C MET A 31 5.00 -9.49 3.45
N VAL A 32 4.97 -9.41 2.11
CA VAL A 32 6.15 -9.71 1.28
C VAL A 32 7.28 -8.74 1.59
N GLY A 33 6.98 -7.45 1.73
CA GLY A 33 7.97 -6.43 2.09
C GLY A 33 8.61 -6.71 3.44
N TYR A 34 7.82 -7.09 4.43
CA TYR A 34 8.34 -7.48 5.74
C TYR A 34 9.28 -8.69 5.65
N VAL A 35 8.89 -9.76 4.95
CA VAL A 35 9.72 -10.97 4.80
C VAL A 35 11.04 -10.67 4.08
N VAL A 36 11.03 -9.79 3.09
CA VAL A 36 12.23 -9.41 2.31
C VAL A 36 13.09 -8.38 3.04
N GLY A 37 12.58 -7.73 4.09
CA GLY A 37 13.23 -6.60 4.75
C GLY A 37 13.32 -5.37 3.82
N LEU A 38 12.21 -5.07 3.16
CA LEU A 38 12.07 -4.04 2.13
C LEU A 38 11.78 -2.65 2.78
N GLY A 39 12.75 -1.74 2.74
CA GLY A 39 12.65 -0.36 3.29
C GLY A 39 12.74 0.71 2.20
N ASP A 40 12.62 1.99 2.55
CA ASP A 40 12.51 3.15 1.65
C ASP A 40 11.16 3.23 0.92
N ARG A 41 10.07 2.93 1.64
CA ARG A 41 8.70 2.99 1.10
C ARG A 41 8.15 4.41 1.18
N HIS A 42 8.76 5.39 0.52
CA HIS A 42 8.18 6.75 0.33
C HIS A 42 7.09 6.77 -0.76
N LEU A 43 6.40 7.91 -0.95
CA LEU A 43 5.21 7.97 -1.81
C LEU A 43 5.55 7.75 -3.29
N ASP A 44 6.75 8.12 -3.73
CA ASP A 44 7.18 7.83 -5.12
C ASP A 44 7.48 6.34 -5.36
N ASN A 45 7.75 5.57 -4.29
CA ASN A 45 8.00 4.12 -4.38
C ASN A 45 6.75 3.25 -4.15
N VAL A 46 5.60 3.88 -3.92
CA VAL A 46 4.31 3.21 -3.69
C VAL A 46 3.28 3.80 -4.63
N LEU A 47 3.07 3.11 -5.76
CA LEU A 47 2.17 3.53 -6.81
C LEU A 47 0.79 2.89 -6.62
N LEU A 48 -0.25 3.59 -7.06
CA LEU A 48 -1.62 3.10 -7.10
C LEU A 48 -2.13 3.14 -8.54
N ASP A 49 -2.49 1.98 -9.09
CA ASP A 49 -3.22 1.93 -10.35
C ASP A 49 -4.69 2.26 -10.10
N LEU A 50 -5.15 3.39 -10.62
CA LEU A 50 -6.54 3.84 -10.45
C LEU A 50 -7.54 3.07 -11.34
N SER A 51 -7.06 2.27 -12.29
CA SER A 51 -7.91 1.45 -13.15
C SER A 51 -8.26 0.10 -12.50
N SER A 52 -7.28 -0.55 -11.87
CA SER A 52 -7.47 -1.82 -11.16
C SER A 52 -7.73 -1.64 -9.66
N GLY A 53 -7.21 -0.56 -9.07
CA GLY A 53 -7.17 -0.33 -7.62
C GLY A 53 -5.96 -0.94 -6.92
N GLU A 54 -5.04 -1.57 -7.65
CA GLU A 54 -3.90 -2.28 -7.06
C GLU A 54 -2.76 -1.34 -6.64
N LEU A 55 -2.19 -1.61 -5.47
CA LEU A 55 -0.92 -1.02 -5.05
C LEU A 55 0.26 -1.76 -5.65
N LEU A 56 1.23 -1.00 -6.15
CA LEU A 56 2.48 -1.49 -6.70
C LEU A 56 3.65 -0.85 -5.96
N HIS A 57 4.55 -1.68 -5.43
CA HIS A 57 5.81 -1.21 -4.89
C HIS A 57 6.86 -1.21 -6.00
N ILE A 58 7.65 -0.15 -6.08
CA ILE A 58 8.80 -0.04 -6.98
C ILE A 58 10.07 0.26 -6.18
N ASP A 59 11.21 0.19 -6.88
CA ASP A 59 12.56 0.36 -6.34
C ASP A 59 12.91 -0.59 -5.19
N TYR A 60 13.61 -1.66 -5.51
CA TYR A 60 14.04 -2.70 -4.57
C TYR A 60 15.51 -2.57 -4.17
N ASN A 61 16.11 -1.37 -4.30
CA ASN A 61 17.51 -1.16 -3.95
C ASN A 61 17.77 -1.28 -2.43
N VAL A 62 16.75 -0.96 -1.61
CA VAL A 62 16.77 -1.03 -0.14
C VAL A 62 16.01 -2.27 0.36
N CYS A 63 16.54 -3.45 0.07
CA CYS A 63 16.07 -4.75 0.59
C CYS A 63 17.05 -5.36 1.61
N PHE A 64 16.65 -6.47 2.24
CA PHE A 64 17.47 -7.22 3.19
C PHE A 64 17.90 -6.37 4.39
N GLU A 65 16.94 -5.66 5.00
CA GLU A 65 17.11 -4.86 6.22
C GLU A 65 18.07 -3.66 6.04
N LYS A 66 18.36 -3.26 4.80
CA LYS A 66 19.18 -2.07 4.52
C LYS A 66 18.55 -0.77 5.05
N GLY A 67 17.23 -0.72 5.19
CA GLY A 67 16.50 0.44 5.75
C GLY A 67 16.94 0.80 7.18
N LEU A 68 17.40 -0.18 7.97
CA LEU A 68 17.92 0.03 9.32
C LEU A 68 19.27 0.77 9.35
N ARG A 69 19.96 0.84 8.21
CA ARG A 69 21.29 1.46 8.07
C ARG A 69 21.26 2.84 7.42
N LEU A 70 20.08 3.37 7.12
CA LEU A 70 19.91 4.72 6.61
C LEU A 70 20.30 5.75 7.67
N LYS A 71 20.58 6.99 7.25
CA LYS A 71 20.90 8.11 8.17
C LYS A 71 19.81 8.32 9.21
N VAL A 72 18.56 8.15 8.81
CA VAL A 72 17.40 8.02 9.68
C VAL A 72 16.87 6.60 9.48
N ALA A 73 17.06 5.75 10.49
CA ALA A 73 16.70 4.35 10.39
C ALA A 73 15.17 4.19 10.29
N GLU A 74 14.73 3.34 9.36
CA GLU A 74 13.33 2.93 9.27
C GLU A 74 13.06 1.74 10.18
N THR A 75 12.35 1.98 11.29
CA THR A 75 12.07 0.94 12.29
C THR A 75 10.71 0.26 12.11
N VAL A 76 9.90 0.73 11.17
CA VAL A 76 8.59 0.16 10.85
C VAL A 76 8.72 -0.93 9.79
N PRO A 77 8.00 -2.06 9.92
CA PRO A 77 8.15 -3.21 9.00
C PRO A 77 7.55 -2.96 7.62
N PHE A 78 6.55 -2.08 7.53
CA PHE A 78 5.91 -1.64 6.30
C PHE A 78 5.15 -0.34 6.56
N ARG A 79 4.76 0.34 5.49
CA ARG A 79 3.99 1.58 5.58
C ARG A 79 2.50 1.28 5.79
N MET A 80 1.93 1.81 6.86
CA MET A 80 0.49 1.79 7.13
C MET A 80 0.03 3.14 7.70
N THR A 81 -0.16 4.13 6.81
CA THR A 81 -0.54 5.50 7.23
C THR A 81 -2.06 5.63 7.40
N PRO A 82 -2.56 6.68 8.08
CA PRO A 82 -4.01 6.93 8.18
C PRO A 82 -4.74 7.02 6.82
N ALA A 83 -4.06 7.54 5.79
CA ALA A 83 -4.60 7.61 4.44
C ALA A 83 -4.74 6.22 3.77
N MET A 84 -3.87 5.28 4.13
CA MET A 84 -3.97 3.88 3.66
C MET A 84 -5.06 3.13 4.43
N VAL A 85 -5.08 3.27 5.77
CA VAL A 85 -6.10 2.62 6.62
C VAL A 85 -7.50 3.07 6.25
N SER A 86 -7.71 4.37 6.03
CA SER A 86 -9.03 4.88 5.62
C SER A 86 -9.51 4.37 4.26
N ALA A 87 -8.60 3.89 3.41
CA ALA A 87 -8.95 3.31 2.11
C ALA A 87 -9.32 1.83 2.17
N LEU A 88 -9.06 1.14 3.29
CA LEU A 88 -9.52 -0.24 3.52
C LEU A 88 -11.02 -0.31 3.83
N GLY A 89 -11.65 0.83 4.12
CA GLY A 89 -13.06 0.94 4.43
C GLY A 89 -13.32 1.15 5.93
N PRO A 90 -14.58 1.07 6.35
CA PRO A 90 -15.01 1.46 7.71
C PRO A 90 -14.43 0.57 8.82
N TRP A 91 -14.06 -0.67 8.50
CA TRP A 91 -13.45 -1.62 9.43
C TRP A 91 -11.93 -1.45 9.56
N GLY A 92 -11.32 -0.59 8.74
CA GLY A 92 -9.89 -0.33 8.78
C GLY A 92 -9.07 -1.61 8.54
N VAL A 93 -8.17 -1.93 9.47
CA VAL A 93 -7.27 -3.09 9.36
C VAL A 93 -7.87 -4.38 9.92
N ASP A 94 -9.04 -4.32 10.56
CA ASP A 94 -9.71 -5.44 11.22
C ASP A 94 -10.76 -6.12 10.31
N GLY A 95 -10.63 -5.91 8.99
CA GLY A 95 -11.59 -6.34 7.97
C GLY A 95 -11.59 -7.83 7.63
#